data_AF-A0A069SNI7-F1
#
_entry.id   AF-A0A069SNI7-F1
#
_cell.length_a   1.000
_cell.length_b   1.000
_cell.length_c   1.000
_cell.angle_alpha   90.00
_cell.angle_beta   90.00
_cell.angle_gamma   90.00
#
_symmetry.space_group_name_H-M   'P 1'
#
loop_
_entity.id
_entity.type
_entity.pdbx_description
1 polymer ?
#
loop_
_entity_poly.entity_id
_entity_poly.type
_entity_poly.pdbx_seq_one_letter_code
_entity_poly.pdbx_strand_id
1 'polypeptide(L)'
;MALRITLNSAEAEDVVQDTMIRVWNKRDEWPQFESIEAYCLTIARNLAIDRSQKMEAQNLQLTSEVREMPDTLTPYDRLAQNEQIQLVHRLVNELPERQRTTMQLRDVEGKSYKEIADILQITEEQVKVTLFRARQKIKQRYTEIEDYGL
;
A
#
# COMPACT_ATOMS: atom_id res chain seq x y z
N MET A 1 -3.33 -2.83 -5.42
CA MET A 1 -2.55 -1.69 -4.88
C MET A 1 -3.37 -0.45 -4.50
N ALA A 2 -4.03 0.23 -5.46
CA ALA A 2 -4.68 1.54 -5.24
C ALA A 2 -5.66 1.57 -4.05
N LEU A 3 -6.61 0.64 -3.97
CA LEU A 3 -7.57 0.53 -2.86
C LEU A 3 -6.90 0.42 -1.49
N ARG A 4 -5.76 -0.26 -1.41
CA ARG A 4 -5.03 -0.48 -0.15
C ARG A 4 -4.27 0.77 0.30
N ILE A 5 -4.02 1.71 -0.62
CA ILE A 5 -3.39 3.01 -0.34
C ILE A 5 -4.47 4.04 -0.04
N THR A 6 -5.51 4.17 -0.86
CA THR A 6 -6.57 5.19 -0.69
C THR A 6 -7.56 4.86 0.42
N LEU A 7 -7.75 3.56 0.74
CA LEU A 7 -8.78 3.05 1.65
C LEU A 7 -10.20 3.52 1.29
N ASN A 8 -10.42 3.89 0.02
CA ASN A 8 -11.70 4.35 -0.52
C ASN A 8 -11.85 3.80 -1.94
N SER A 9 -12.97 3.10 -2.18
CA SER A 9 -13.22 2.43 -3.45
C SER A 9 -13.40 3.38 -4.63
N ALA A 10 -14.10 4.50 -4.45
CA ALA A 10 -14.30 5.49 -5.52
C ALA A 10 -12.95 6.13 -5.89
N GLU A 11 -12.14 6.49 -4.89
CA GLU A 11 -10.80 7.04 -5.12
C GLU A 11 -9.87 6.01 -5.77
N ALA A 12 -9.99 4.74 -5.41
CA ALA A 12 -9.20 3.68 -6.03
C ALA A 12 -9.55 3.47 -7.50
N GLU A 13 -10.85 3.52 -7.84
CA GLU A 13 -11.33 3.42 -9.21
C GLU A 13 -10.83 4.57 -10.07
N ASP A 14 -10.96 5.80 -9.56
CA ASP A 14 -10.45 6.99 -10.23
C ASP A 14 -8.93 6.92 -10.44
N VAL A 15 -8.16 6.45 -9.44
CA VAL A 15 -6.71 6.27 -9.59
C VAL A 15 -6.39 5.31 -10.73
N VAL A 16 -7.13 4.20 -10.84
CA VAL A 16 -6.96 3.25 -11.94
C VAL A 16 -7.28 3.91 -13.28
N GLN A 17 -8.38 4.66 -13.36
CA GLN A 17 -8.78 5.37 -14.58
C GLN A 17 -7.72 6.39 -15.01
N ASP A 18 -7.27 7.25 -14.09
CA ASP A 18 -6.22 8.24 -14.32
C ASP A 18 -4.90 7.58 -14.76
N THR A 19 -4.58 6.42 -14.17
CA THR A 19 -3.39 5.65 -14.54
C THR A 19 -3.48 5.18 -15.99
N MET A 20 -4.61 4.56 -16.37
CA MET A 20 -4.81 4.05 -17.73
C MET A 20 -4.72 5.17 -18.76
N ILE A 21 -5.32 6.33 -18.49
CA ILE A 21 -5.25 7.50 -19.37
C ILE A 21 -3.80 7.98 -19.52
N ARG A 22 -3.05 8.14 -18.42
CA ARG A 22 -1.65 8.60 -18.46
C ARG A 22 -0.74 7.63 -19.20
N VAL A 23 -0.89 6.34 -18.96
CA VAL A 23 -0.11 5.29 -19.64
C VAL A 23 -0.44 5.29 -21.13
N TRP A 24 -1.71 5.41 -21.51
CA TRP A 24 -2.14 5.43 -22.91
C TRP A 24 -1.66 6.66 -23.69
N ASN A 25 -1.64 7.83 -23.04
CA ASN A 25 -1.12 9.05 -23.65
C ASN A 25 0.38 8.95 -23.99
N LYS A 26 1.10 8.06 -23.30
CA LYS A 26 2.52 7.77 -23.53
C LYS A 26 2.78 6.57 -24.43
N ARG A 27 1.77 6.05 -25.15
CA ARG A 27 1.90 4.84 -25.98
C ARG A 27 3.03 4.86 -27.00
N ASP A 28 3.37 6.04 -27.52
CA ASP A 28 4.44 6.21 -28.50
C ASP A 28 5.84 6.03 -27.85
N GLU A 29 5.95 6.20 -26.52
CA GLU A 29 7.17 5.99 -25.73
C GLU A 29 7.29 4.54 -25.20
N TRP A 30 6.24 3.71 -25.30
CA TRP A 30 6.24 2.35 -24.74
C TRP A 30 7.44 1.47 -25.13
N PRO A 31 7.96 1.53 -26.38
CA PRO A 31 9.15 0.75 -26.76
C PRO A 31 10.42 1.09 -25.96
N GLN A 32 10.44 2.23 -25.25
CA GLN A 32 11.58 2.70 -24.47
C GLN A 32 11.53 2.22 -23.01
N PHE A 33 10.40 1.67 -22.55
CA PHE A 33 10.25 1.23 -21.18
C PHE A 33 10.78 -0.19 -21.00
N GLU A 34 11.61 -0.41 -19.98
CA GLU A 34 12.05 -1.75 -19.61
C GLU A 34 10.88 -2.66 -19.18
N SER A 35 9.86 -2.08 -18.53
CA SER A 35 8.61 -2.75 -18.20
C SER A 35 7.45 -1.75 -18.16
N ILE A 36 6.50 -1.91 -19.08
CA ILE A 36 5.25 -1.13 -19.10
C ILE A 36 4.42 -1.41 -17.84
N GLU A 37 4.48 -2.65 -17.33
CA GLU A 37 3.80 -3.01 -16.08
C GLU A 37 4.38 -2.25 -14.90
N ALA A 38 5.72 -2.22 -14.76
CA ALA A 38 6.37 -1.46 -13.71
C ALA A 38 6.02 0.03 -13.80
N TYR A 39 6.05 0.60 -15.01
CA TYR A 39 5.67 1.98 -15.26
C TYR A 39 4.21 2.28 -14.83
N CYS A 40 3.27 1.39 -15.18
CA CYS A 40 1.87 1.49 -14.79
C CYS A 40 1.70 1.45 -13.27
N LEU A 41 2.36 0.50 -12.59
CA LEU A 41 2.32 0.38 -11.14
C LEU A 41 2.94 1.59 -10.43
N THR A 42 4.01 2.17 -10.98
CA THR A 42 4.61 3.41 -10.47
C THR A 42 3.63 4.58 -10.54
N ILE A 43 2.94 4.76 -11.66
CA ILE A 43 1.95 5.82 -11.82
C ILE A 43 0.77 5.61 -10.86
N ALA A 44 0.20 4.40 -10.84
CA ALA A 44 -0.93 4.06 -9.96
C ALA A 44 -0.59 4.29 -8.49
N ARG A 45 0.63 3.89 -8.08
CA ARG A 45 1.13 4.14 -6.74
C ARG A 45 1.17 5.64 -6.45
N ASN A 46 1.89 6.42 -7.25
CA ASN A 46 2.07 7.85 -6.97
C ASN A 46 0.72 8.59 -6.89
N LEU A 47 -0.19 8.29 -7.82
CA LEU A 47 -1.56 8.82 -7.78
C LEU A 47 -2.30 8.44 -6.49
N ALA A 48 -2.27 7.17 -6.09
CA ALA A 48 -2.94 6.72 -4.88
C ALA A 48 -2.40 7.40 -3.62
N ILE A 49 -1.07 7.60 -3.56
CA ILE A 49 -0.39 8.28 -2.46
C ILE A 49 -0.82 9.74 -2.38
N ASP A 50 -0.77 10.45 -3.51
CA ASP A 50 -1.16 11.86 -3.60
C ASP A 50 -2.62 12.05 -3.17
N ARG A 51 -3.52 11.15 -3.61
CA ARG A 51 -4.94 11.18 -3.20
C ARG A 51 -5.12 10.90 -1.71
N SER A 52 -4.46 9.88 -1.17
CA SER A 52 -4.52 9.56 0.26
C SER A 52 -4.04 10.73 1.13
N GLN A 53 -2.91 11.35 0.77
CA GLN A 53 -2.37 12.51 1.48
C GLN A 53 -3.30 13.72 1.41
N LYS A 54 -3.92 13.97 0.24
CA LYS A 54 -4.90 15.06 0.07
C LYS A 54 -6.15 14.84 0.94
N MET A 55 -6.66 13.61 0.99
CA MET A 55 -7.79 13.27 1.86
C MET A 55 -7.44 13.44 3.34
N GLU A 56 -6.25 13.01 3.75
CA GLU A 56 -5.78 13.20 5.13
C GLU A 56 -5.66 14.69 5.49
N ALA A 57 -5.10 15.50 4.60
CA ALA A 57 -5.00 16.95 4.77
C ALA A 57 -6.38 17.65 4.84
N GLN A 58 -7.36 17.20 4.05
CA GLN A 58 -8.72 17.73 4.07
C GLN A 58 -9.47 17.35 5.36
N ASN A 59 -9.27 16.13 5.86
CA ASN A 59 -9.86 15.68 7.13
C ASN A 59 -9.24 16.39 8.34
N LEU A 60 -7.95 16.71 8.31
CA LEU A 60 -7.27 17.49 9.35
C LEU A 60 -7.83 18.93 9.49
N GLN A 61 -8.40 19.49 8.43
CA GLN A 61 -9.02 20.83 8.45
C GLN A 61 -10.45 20.83 9.04
N LEU A 62 -11.07 19.66 9.22
CA LEU A 62 -12.45 19.53 9.73
C LEU A 62 -12.54 19.15 11.23
N THR A 63 -11.40 18.85 11.87
CA THR A 63 -11.21 18.51 13.30
C THR A 63 -11.86 17.21 13.81
N SER A 64 -11.02 16.39 14.45
CA SER A 64 -11.33 15.49 15.60
C SER A 64 -12.62 14.68 15.56
N GLU A 65 -12.84 13.90 14.51
CA GLU A 65 -13.70 12.73 14.61
C GLU A 65 -12.84 11.49 14.38
N VAL A 66 -12.90 10.57 15.35
CA VAL A 66 -12.26 9.26 15.29
C VAL A 66 -12.62 8.64 13.96
N ARG A 67 -11.62 8.45 13.10
CA ARG A 67 -11.79 7.81 11.80
C ARG A 67 -12.28 6.39 12.05
N GLU A 68 -13.58 6.15 11.90
CA GLU A 68 -14.05 4.82 11.58
C GLU A 68 -13.38 4.44 10.26
N MET A 69 -12.37 3.57 10.36
CA MET A 69 -11.81 2.92 9.19
C MET A 69 -12.98 2.23 8.48
N PRO A 70 -13.23 2.49 7.19
CA PRO A 70 -14.24 1.73 6.47
C PRO A 70 -13.80 0.27 6.50
N ASP A 71 -14.59 -0.54 7.19
CA ASP A 71 -14.45 -1.99 7.28
C ASP A 71 -14.72 -2.53 5.87
N THR A 72 -13.68 -2.48 5.05
CA THR A 72 -13.67 -2.99 3.67
C THR A 72 -13.28 -4.47 3.67
N LEU A 73 -13.73 -5.18 4.71
CA LEU A 73 -13.83 -6.63 4.70
C LEU A 73 -15.30 -6.95 4.42
N THR A 74 -15.52 -7.57 3.27
CA THR A 74 -16.79 -8.21 2.90
C THR A 74 -17.35 -9.00 4.10
N PRO A 75 -18.64 -8.86 4.41
CA PRO A 75 -19.19 -9.37 5.65
C PRO A 75 -19.31 -10.91 5.61
N TYR A 76 -19.09 -11.53 6.78
CA TYR A 76 -19.27 -12.95 7.08
C TYR A 76 -18.20 -13.95 6.58
N ASP A 77 -17.12 -14.14 7.37
CA ASP A 77 -16.74 -15.48 7.86
C ASP A 77 -15.58 -15.45 8.91
N ARG A 78 -15.95 -15.67 10.19
CA ARG A 78 -15.22 -16.49 11.21
C ARG A 78 -14.15 -15.85 12.13
N LEU A 79 -14.62 -14.84 12.86
CA LEU A 79 -14.38 -14.39 14.25
C LEU A 79 -13.10 -14.74 15.08
N ALA A 80 -12.41 -15.87 14.94
CA ALA A 80 -11.23 -16.20 15.79
C ALA A 80 -9.89 -16.20 15.02
N GLN A 81 -9.89 -16.61 13.74
CA GLN A 81 -8.77 -16.32 12.82
C GLN A 81 -8.75 -14.84 12.43
N ASN A 82 -9.89 -14.16 12.59
CA ASN A 82 -10.07 -12.76 12.23
C ASN A 82 -9.28 -11.81 13.13
N GLU A 83 -9.13 -12.06 14.43
CA GLU A 83 -8.44 -11.11 15.31
C GLU A 83 -6.94 -11.00 15.01
N GLN A 84 -6.26 -12.13 14.79
CA GLN A 84 -4.85 -12.13 14.41
C GLN A 84 -4.64 -11.52 13.02
N ILE A 85 -5.49 -11.87 12.05
CA ILE A 85 -5.40 -11.32 10.69
C ILE A 85 -5.71 -9.81 10.71
N GLN A 86 -6.73 -9.38 11.45
CA GLN A 86 -7.06 -7.96 11.63
C GLN A 86 -5.94 -7.21 12.38
N LEU A 87 -5.33 -7.84 13.38
CA LEU A 87 -4.18 -7.28 14.08
C LEU A 87 -3.01 -7.08 13.12
N VAL A 88 -2.63 -8.10 12.36
CA VAL A 88 -1.59 -7.97 11.34
C VAL A 88 -1.96 -6.89 10.32
N HIS A 89 -3.20 -6.85 9.84
CA HIS A 89 -3.66 -5.79 8.95
C HIS A 89 -3.50 -4.38 9.55
N ARG A 90 -3.85 -4.19 10.83
CA ARG A 90 -3.64 -2.92 11.55
C ARG A 90 -2.16 -2.58 11.65
N LEU A 91 -1.31 -3.52 12.06
CA LEU A 91 0.14 -3.32 12.17
C LEU A 91 0.78 -2.96 10.82
N VAL A 92 0.32 -3.58 9.73
CA VAL A 92 0.74 -3.24 8.37
C VAL A 92 0.30 -1.82 7.99
N ASN A 93 -0.89 -1.40 8.41
CA ASN A 93 -1.40 -0.05 8.20
C ASN A 93 -0.73 1.02 9.08
N GLU A 94 -0.01 0.64 10.13
CA GLU A 94 0.86 1.55 10.91
C GLU A 94 2.27 1.71 10.32
N LEU A 95 2.63 0.88 9.33
CA LEU A 95 3.91 1.02 8.67
C LEU A 95 3.97 2.32 7.86
N PRO A 96 5.13 2.99 7.81
CA PRO A 96 5.39 4.03 6.84
C PRO A 96 5.05 3.53 5.44
N GLU A 97 4.45 4.38 4.63
CA GLU A 97 3.90 4.05 3.32
C GLU A 97 4.90 3.29 2.41
N ARG A 98 6.17 3.71 2.40
CA ARG A 98 7.21 3.04 1.62
C ARG A 98 7.45 1.59 2.09
N GLN A 99 7.46 1.34 3.40
CA GLN A 99 7.57 -0.02 3.95
C GLN A 99 6.34 -0.86 3.60
N ARG A 100 5.14 -0.29 3.77
CA ARG A 100 3.88 -0.94 3.42
C ARG A 100 3.80 -1.31 1.93
N THR A 101 4.16 -0.37 1.04
CA THR A 101 4.13 -0.60 -0.41
C THR A 101 5.15 -1.67 -0.82
N THR A 102 6.37 -1.61 -0.28
CA THR A 102 7.41 -2.60 -0.59
C THR A 102 6.96 -4.00 -0.19
N MET A 103 6.34 -4.13 0.98
CA MET A 103 5.80 -5.40 1.47
C MET A 103 4.59 -5.88 0.66
N GLN A 104 3.67 -4.98 0.29
CA GLN A 104 2.56 -5.29 -0.62
C GLN A 104 3.07 -5.86 -1.95
N LEU A 105 4.01 -5.16 -2.59
CA LEU A 105 4.58 -5.59 -3.86
C LEU A 105 5.25 -6.97 -3.76
N ARG A 106 5.94 -7.24 -2.65
CA ARG A 106 6.65 -8.51 -2.44
C ARG A 106 5.75 -9.66 -2.02
N ASP A 107 5.00 -9.47 -0.94
CA ASP A 107 4.33 -10.54 -0.20
C ASP A 107 2.89 -10.78 -0.69
N VAL A 108 2.31 -9.83 -1.46
CA VAL A 108 0.95 -9.95 -2.02
C VAL A 108 0.97 -10.01 -3.54
N GLU A 109 1.73 -9.12 -4.18
CA GLU A 109 1.79 -9.04 -5.65
C GLU A 109 2.92 -9.89 -6.25
N GLY A 110 3.73 -10.54 -5.40
CA GLY A 110 4.72 -11.55 -5.81
C GLY A 110 5.94 -11.01 -6.58
N LYS A 111 6.15 -9.69 -6.60
CA LYS A 111 7.22 -9.05 -7.38
C LYS A 111 8.62 -9.42 -6.89
N SER A 112 9.56 -9.55 -7.82
CA SER A 112 10.99 -9.72 -7.53
C SER A 112 11.60 -8.45 -6.95
N TYR A 113 12.75 -8.55 -6.27
CA TYR A 113 13.43 -7.36 -5.74
C TYR A 113 13.80 -6.36 -6.83
N LYS A 114 14.18 -6.85 -8.02
CA LYS A 114 14.44 -6.02 -9.19
C LYS A 114 13.19 -5.26 -9.64
N GLU A 115 12.07 -5.94 -9.85
CA GLU A 115 10.82 -5.27 -10.25
C GLU A 115 10.37 -4.24 -9.20
N ILE A 116 10.52 -4.55 -7.91
CA ILE A 116 10.19 -3.62 -6.84
C ILE A 116 11.12 -2.40 -6.86
N ALA A 117 12.41 -2.61 -7.10
CA ALA A 117 13.39 -1.54 -7.26
C ALA A 117 13.00 -0.61 -8.43
N ASP A 118 12.57 -1.18 -9.56
CA ASP A 118 12.13 -0.44 -10.73
C ASP A 118 10.82 0.33 -10.46
N ILE A 119 9.84 -0.31 -9.82
CA ILE A 119 8.55 0.32 -9.47
C ILE A 119 8.75 1.47 -8.47
N LEU A 120 9.58 1.25 -7.45
CA LEU A 120 9.80 2.23 -6.38
C LEU A 120 10.92 3.23 -6.69
N GLN A 121 11.64 3.07 -7.80
CA GLN A 121 12.77 3.90 -8.23
C GLN A 121 13.90 3.96 -7.18
N ILE A 122 14.27 2.80 -6.65
CA ILE A 122 15.25 2.62 -5.55
C ILE A 122 16.16 1.43 -5.88
N THR A 123 17.25 1.23 -5.14
CA THR A 123 18.11 0.07 -5.40
C THR A 123 17.53 -1.22 -4.82
N GLU A 124 17.86 -2.38 -5.40
CA GLU A 124 17.48 -3.69 -4.84
C GLU A 124 17.95 -3.86 -3.38
N GLU A 125 19.10 -3.28 -3.03
CA GLU A 125 19.60 -3.28 -1.66
C GLU A 125 18.70 -2.47 -0.72
N GLN A 126 18.22 -1.30 -1.18
CA GLN A 126 17.23 -0.52 -0.44
C GLN A 126 15.90 -1.27 -0.30
N VAL A 127 15.48 -2.05 -1.30
CA VAL A 127 14.30 -2.92 -1.20
C VAL A 127 14.47 -3.94 -0.06
N LYS A 128 15.59 -4.66 -0.03
CA LYS A 128 15.88 -5.66 1.02
C LYS A 128 15.88 -5.03 2.41
N VAL A 129 16.58 -3.91 2.58
CA VAL A 129 16.64 -3.19 3.86
C VAL A 129 15.25 -2.70 4.27
N THR A 130 14.45 -2.19 3.33
CA THR A 130 13.09 -1.71 3.60
C THR A 130 12.17 -2.85 4.03
N LEU A 131 12.21 -4.00 3.35
CA LEU A 131 11.45 -5.20 3.74
C LEU A 131 11.87 -5.73 5.10
N PHE A 132 13.18 -5.78 5.37
CA PHE A 132 13.68 -6.22 6.66
C PHE A 132 13.14 -5.34 7.79
N ARG A 133 13.24 -4.01 7.65
CA ARG A 133 12.70 -3.04 8.63
C ARG A 133 11.19 -3.16 8.80
N ALA A 134 10.45 -3.34 7.71
CA ALA A 134 9.00 -3.53 7.75
C ALA A 134 8.62 -4.76 8.59
N ARG A 135 9.24 -5.91 8.29
CA ARG A 135 8.99 -7.18 9.00
C ARG A 135 9.44 -7.13 10.46
N GLN A 136 10.57 -6.49 10.75
CA GLN A 136 11.04 -6.30 12.12
C GLN A 136 10.07 -5.44 12.93
N LYS A 137 9.54 -4.35 12.34
CA LYS A 137 8.56 -3.48 12.99
C LYS A 137 7.25 -4.20 13.28
N ILE A 138 6.74 -4.99 12.31
CA ILE A 138 5.55 -5.83 12.54
C ILE A 138 5.81 -6.83 13.66
N LYS A 139 6.92 -7.57 13.59
CA LYS A 139 7.26 -8.58 14.60
C LYS A 139 7.35 -7.97 16.00
N GLN A 140 8.06 -6.85 16.14
CA GLN A 140 8.19 -6.16 17.41
C GLN A 140 6.83 -5.76 17.98
N ARG A 141 5.99 -5.10 17.18
CA ARG A 141 4.66 -4.64 17.63
C ARG A 141 3.72 -5.80 17.93
N TYR A 142 3.82 -6.89 17.17
CA TYR A 142 3.07 -8.10 17.41
C TYR A 142 3.46 -8.73 18.76
N THR A 143 4.76 -8.88 19.03
CA THR A 143 5.26 -9.40 20.31
C THR A 143 4.91 -8.48 21.49
N GLU A 144 5.01 -7.16 21.33
CA GLU A 144 4.54 -6.20 22.35
C GLU A 144 3.06 -6.41 22.69
N ILE A 145 2.22 -6.69 21.69
CA ILE A 145 0.78 -6.91 21.92
C ILE A 145 0.51 -8.28 22.55
N GLU A 146 1.24 -9.32 22.17
CA GLU A 146 1.18 -10.63 22.85
C GLU A 146 1.70 -10.59 24.29
N ASP A 147 2.78 -9.85 24.57
CA ASP A 147 3.41 -9.77 25.89
C ASP A 147 2.63 -8.86 26.88
N TYR A 148 1.93 -7.82 26.40
CA TYR A 148 1.20 -6.85 27.24
C TYR A 148 -0.32 -7.14 27.42
N GLY A 149 -0.89 -8.16 26.76
CA GLY A 149 -2.15 -8.77 27.20
C GLY A 149 -3.16 -9.17 26.12
N LEU A 150 -3.42 -10.48 26.03
CA LEU A 150 -4.66 -11.16 26.44
C LEU A 150 -4.40 -12.66 26.63
#